data_AF-A0A837I6H6-F1
#
_entry.id   AF-A0A837I6H6-F1
#
_cell.length_a   1.000
_cell.length_b   1.000
_cell.length_c   1.000
_cell.angle_alpha   90.00
_cell.angle_beta   90.00
_cell.angle_gamma   90.00
#
_symmetry.space_group_name_H-M   'P 1'
#
loop_
_entity.id
_entity.type
_entity.pdbx_description
1 polymer ?
#
loop_
_entity_poly.entity_id
_entity_poly.type
_entity_poly.pdbx_seq_one_letter_code
_entity_poly.pdbx_strand_id
1 'polypeptide(L)'
;MEGNSGPYLQYVYVRTKGIIERTQGTLPAGRQVKKSRTQGQKIENIKLNEDERNLSRWLVLRIGEGEMVKSAARNYAPHLVCQTLFESAQKFNGFYDRNRVVGVPEEDIRLLLVAVTGLVIKSGLDILGIETVERM
;
A
#
# COMPACT_ATOMS: atom_id res chain seq x y z
N MET A 1 13.66 5.55 -9.43
CA MET A 1 13.17 4.50 -10.35
C MET A 1 11.99 5.09 -11.08
N GLU A 2 12.16 5.41 -12.36
CA GLU A 2 11.10 6.01 -13.19
C GLU A 2 10.51 4.96 -14.14
N GLY A 3 9.20 5.07 -14.39
CA GLY A 3 8.50 4.26 -15.40
C GLY A 3 7.69 3.07 -14.86
N ASN A 4 6.86 2.52 -15.76
CA ASN A 4 6.05 1.33 -15.53
C ASN A 4 6.93 0.07 -15.58
N SER A 5 7.55 -0.27 -14.44
CA SER A 5 8.54 -1.34 -14.35
C SER A 5 8.39 -2.18 -13.07
N GLY A 6 8.82 -3.44 -13.14
CA GLY A 6 8.86 -4.35 -11.98
C GLY A 6 9.67 -3.79 -10.78
N PRO A 7 10.89 -3.27 -11.00
CA PRO A 7 11.67 -2.66 -9.91
C PRO A 7 10.95 -1.49 -9.23
N TYR A 8 10.19 -0.68 -9.97
CA TYR A 8 9.39 0.39 -9.37
C TYR A 8 8.33 -0.14 -8.40
N LEU A 9 7.63 -1.23 -8.75
CA LEU A 9 6.65 -1.86 -7.87
C LEU A 9 7.32 -2.46 -6.63
N GLN A 10 8.46 -3.14 -6.80
CA GLN A 10 9.25 -3.65 -5.68
C GLN A 10 9.72 -2.54 -4.74
N TYR A 11 10.15 -1.40 -5.29
CA TYR A 11 10.54 -0.24 -4.49
C TYR A 11 9.39 0.29 -3.64
N VAL A 12 8.19 0.42 -4.23
CA VAL A 12 7.00 0.83 -3.48
C VAL A 12 6.64 -0.18 -2.40
N TYR A 13 6.74 -1.48 -2.69
CA TYR A 13 6.56 -2.53 -1.68
C TYR A 13 7.54 -2.38 -0.50
N VAL A 14 8.86 -2.29 -0.77
CA VAL A 14 9.89 -2.10 0.26
C VAL A 14 9.63 -0.83 1.08
N ARG A 15 9.20 0.25 0.44
CA ARG A 15 8.84 1.51 1.12
C ARG A 15 7.67 1.31 2.09
N THR A 16 6.57 0.67 1.65
CA THR A 16 5.42 0.39 2.54
C THR A 16 5.84 -0.45 3.74
N LYS A 17 6.64 -1.48 3.51
CA LYS A 17 7.16 -2.36 4.56
C LYS A 17 8.02 -1.60 5.57
N GLY A 18 8.97 -0.80 5.09
CA GLY A 18 9.86 0.00 5.95
C GLY A 18 9.12 1.02 6.81
N ILE A 19 7.99 1.57 6.34
CA ILE A 19 7.13 2.46 7.14
C ILE A 19 6.50 1.66 8.29
N ILE A 20 5.96 0.47 8.01
CA ILE A 20 5.33 -0.39 9.03
C ILE A 20 6.35 -0.89 10.06
N GLU A 21 7.54 -1.31 9.63
CA GLU A 21 8.59 -1.77 10.54
C GLU A 21 9.05 -0.65 11.51
N ARG A 22 9.13 0.59 11.02
CA ARG A 22 9.47 1.76 11.85
C ARG A 22 8.41 2.07 12.91
N THR A 23 7.14 1.80 12.64
CA THR A 23 6.06 2.05 13.61
C THR A 23 5.81 0.88 14.56
N GLN A 24 6.11 -0.36 14.15
CA GLN A 24 6.01 -1.55 15.01
C GLN A 24 7.25 -1.80 15.88
N GLY A 25 8.34 -1.06 15.67
CA GLY A 25 9.51 -1.05 16.56
C GLY A 25 10.59 -2.07 16.23
N THR A 26 10.66 -2.60 15.00
CA THR A 26 11.55 -3.71 14.65
C THR A 26 12.65 -3.27 13.66
N LEU A 27 13.53 -2.33 14.03
CA LEU A 27 14.87 -2.10 13.41
C LEU A 27 15.81 -1.34 14.39
N PRO A 28 17.15 -1.47 14.25
CA PRO A 28 18.12 -1.11 15.28
C PRO A 28 18.38 0.40 15.32
N ALA A 29 17.54 1.18 16.01
CA ALA A 29 17.89 2.52 16.50
C ALA A 29 16.76 3.08 17.37
N GLY A 30 16.76 2.72 18.66
CA GLY A 30 16.47 3.61 19.80
C GLY A 30 15.17 4.44 19.88
N ARG A 31 14.24 4.38 18.92
CA ARG A 31 12.97 5.11 18.97
C ARG A 31 11.82 4.14 19.27
N GLN A 32 11.37 4.15 20.51
CA GLN A 32 10.12 3.52 20.89
C GLN A 32 8.96 4.30 20.26
N VAL A 33 8.36 3.75 19.21
CA VAL A 33 7.07 4.22 18.68
C VAL A 33 5.99 3.39 19.35
N LYS A 34 4.94 4.06 19.85
CA LYS A 34 3.83 3.40 20.56
C LYS A 34 3.24 2.31 19.66
N LYS A 35 3.06 1.09 20.19
CA LYS A 35 2.34 0.01 19.51
C LYS A 35 0.96 0.51 19.09
N SER A 36 0.75 0.80 17.81
CA SER A 36 -0.58 1.07 17.27
C SER A 36 -1.42 -0.21 17.39
N ARG A 37 -2.54 -0.10 18.13
CA ARG A 37 -3.49 -1.19 18.40
C ARG A 37 -4.48 -1.28 17.23
N THR A 38 -4.02 -1.61 16.04
CA THR A 38 -4.87 -1.61 14.83
C THR A 38 -5.60 -2.92 14.55
N GLN A 39 -5.58 -3.89 15.48
CA GLN A 39 -6.38 -5.10 15.34
C GLN A 39 -7.74 -4.93 16.06
N GLY A 40 -8.78 -4.59 15.28
CA GLY A 40 -10.18 -4.67 15.71
C GLY A 40 -10.80 -3.42 16.35
N GLN A 41 -10.12 -2.27 16.36
CA GLN A 41 -10.74 -1.03 16.82
C GLN A 41 -11.60 -0.41 15.71
N LYS A 42 -12.88 -0.18 16.00
CA LYS A 42 -13.74 0.68 15.17
C LYS A 42 -13.15 2.08 15.18
N ILE A 43 -12.66 2.53 14.03
CA ILE A 43 -12.23 3.91 13.85
C ILE A 43 -13.52 4.71 13.59
N GLU A 44 -14.05 5.36 14.63
CA GLU A 44 -15.25 6.20 14.52
C GLU A 44 -14.83 7.66 14.21
N ASN A 45 -15.66 8.36 13.42
CA ASN A 45 -15.43 9.76 12.99
C ASN A 45 -14.15 10.00 12.17
N ILE A 46 -13.93 9.15 11.17
CA ILE A 46 -12.83 9.32 10.21
C ILE A 46 -13.08 10.54 9.32
N LYS A 47 -12.25 11.57 9.43
CA LYS A 47 -12.19 12.66 8.46
C LYS A 47 -11.03 12.42 7.50
N LEU A 48 -11.32 11.83 6.35
CA LEU A 48 -10.32 11.65 5.28
C LEU A 48 -10.07 12.96 4.56
N ASN A 49 -8.81 13.24 4.25
CA ASN A 49 -8.50 14.22 3.24
C ASN A 49 -8.75 13.67 1.82
N GLU A 50 -8.59 14.52 0.81
CA GLU A 50 -8.85 14.14 -0.57
C GLU A 50 -7.92 13.01 -1.06
N ASP A 51 -6.65 13.03 -0.69
CA ASP A 51 -5.67 12.01 -1.09
C ASP A 51 -5.97 10.63 -0.49
N GLU A 52 -6.26 10.60 0.81
CA GLU A 52 -6.65 9.40 1.54
C GLU A 52 -7.96 8.84 1.00
N ARG A 53 -8.93 9.71 0.67
CA ARG A 53 -10.19 9.31 0.04
C ARG A 53 -9.96 8.73 -1.35
N ASN A 54 -9.08 9.32 -2.13
CA ASN A 54 -8.76 8.85 -3.47
C ASN A 54 -8.05 7.48 -3.45
N LEU A 55 -7.06 7.32 -2.55
CA LEU A 55 -6.35 6.05 -2.38
C LEU A 55 -7.27 4.96 -1.82
N SER A 56 -8.04 5.25 -0.78
CA SER A 56 -8.98 4.28 -0.19
C SER A 56 -10.04 3.81 -1.19
N ARG A 57 -10.66 4.75 -1.94
CA ARG A 57 -11.60 4.40 -3.01
C ARG A 57 -10.98 3.50 -4.07
N TRP A 58 -9.76 3.83 -4.50
CA TRP A 58 -9.04 3.02 -5.48
C TRP A 58 -8.82 1.59 -4.99
N LEU A 59 -8.30 1.43 -3.78
CA LEU A 59 -8.01 0.12 -3.18
C LEU A 59 -9.30 -0.70 -2.99
N VAL A 60 -10.38 -0.08 -2.51
CA VAL A 60 -11.66 -0.78 -2.31
C VAL A 60 -12.26 -1.23 -3.64
N LEU A 61 -12.37 -0.33 -4.62
CA LEU A 61 -13.03 -0.64 -5.89
C LEU A 61 -12.26 -1.65 -6.74
N ARG A 62 -10.93 -1.54 -6.80
CA ARG A 62 -10.12 -2.38 -7.71
C ARG A 62 -9.70 -3.70 -7.10
N ILE A 63 -9.54 -3.74 -5.77
CA ILE A 63 -8.94 -4.89 -5.08
C ILE A 63 -9.93 -5.57 -4.15
N GLY A 64 -10.79 -4.81 -3.46
CA GLY A 64 -11.78 -5.38 -2.52
C GLY A 64 -12.72 -6.41 -3.15
N GLU A 65 -13.11 -6.20 -4.41
CA GLU A 65 -14.00 -7.13 -5.13
C GLU A 65 -13.26 -8.18 -5.99
N GLY A 66 -11.92 -8.11 -6.03
CA GLY A 66 -11.09 -8.92 -6.91
C GLY A 66 -11.37 -8.69 -8.41
N GLU A 67 -11.97 -7.55 -8.77
CA GLU A 67 -12.41 -7.23 -10.13
C GLU A 67 -11.24 -7.30 -11.12
N MET A 68 -10.07 -6.78 -10.73
CA MET A 68 -8.84 -6.83 -11.50
C MET A 68 -8.48 -8.26 -11.93
N VAL A 69 -8.35 -9.18 -10.96
CA VAL A 69 -7.93 -10.57 -11.23
C VAL A 69 -8.99 -11.29 -12.06
N LYS A 70 -10.28 -11.10 -11.73
CA LYS A 70 -11.39 -11.69 -12.49
C LYS A 70 -11.44 -11.20 -13.93
N SER A 71 -11.13 -9.92 -14.18
CA SER A 71 -11.11 -9.35 -15.53
C SER A 71 -9.90 -9.86 -16.32
N ALA A 72 -8.71 -9.84 -15.71
CA ALA A 72 -7.49 -10.37 -16.32
C ALA A 72 -7.63 -11.85 -16.70
N ALA A 73 -8.21 -12.67 -15.82
CA ALA A 73 -8.44 -14.09 -16.07
C ALA A 73 -9.47 -14.33 -17.18
N ARG A 74 -10.61 -13.62 -17.15
CA ARG A 74 -11.67 -13.78 -18.16
C ARG A 74 -11.22 -13.40 -19.57
N ASN A 75 -10.38 -12.36 -19.68
CA ASN A 75 -9.94 -11.81 -20.95
C ASN A 75 -8.56 -12.32 -21.40
N TYR A 76 -7.94 -13.25 -20.66
CA TYR A 76 -6.54 -13.67 -20.88
C TYR A 76 -5.57 -12.48 -21.00
N ALA A 77 -5.79 -11.48 -20.14
CA ALA A 77 -5.16 -10.16 -20.22
C ALA A 77 -4.35 -9.85 -18.94
N PRO A 78 -3.19 -10.50 -18.73
CA PRO A 78 -2.38 -10.31 -17.52
C PRO A 78 -1.84 -8.89 -17.35
N HIS A 79 -1.69 -8.14 -18.45
CA HIS A 79 -1.28 -6.73 -18.43
C HIS A 79 -2.21 -5.84 -17.58
N LEU A 80 -3.48 -6.22 -17.41
CA LEU A 80 -4.43 -5.51 -16.55
C LEU A 80 -4.01 -5.54 -15.08
N VAL A 81 -3.36 -6.63 -14.64
CA VAL A 81 -2.78 -6.73 -13.30
C VAL A 81 -1.62 -5.74 -13.18
N CYS A 82 -0.68 -5.76 -14.14
CA CYS A 82 0.46 -4.84 -14.14
C CYS A 82 0.02 -3.37 -14.09
N GLN A 83 -0.94 -3.00 -14.92
CA GLN A 83 -1.47 -1.63 -14.97
C GLN A 83 -2.10 -1.22 -13.63
N THR A 84 -2.92 -2.08 -13.04
CA THR A 84 -3.58 -1.79 -11.76
C THR A 84 -2.56 -1.64 -10.62
N LEU A 85 -1.51 -2.48 -10.59
CA LEU A 85 -0.43 -2.36 -9.59
C LEU A 85 0.34 -1.06 -9.78
N PHE A 86 0.65 -0.69 -11.03
CA PHE A 86 1.33 0.56 -11.34
C PHE A 86 0.52 1.77 -10.90
N GLU A 87 -0.78 1.81 -11.23
CA GLU A 87 -1.69 2.89 -10.81
C GLU A 87 -1.86 2.95 -9.29
N SER A 88 -1.90 1.79 -8.61
CA SER A 88 -1.92 1.70 -7.14
C SER A 88 -0.65 2.30 -6.53
N ALA A 89 0.51 1.97 -7.09
CA ALA A 89 1.80 2.51 -6.68
C ALA A 89 1.89 4.03 -6.89
N GLN A 90 1.41 4.54 -8.02
CA GLN A 90 1.38 5.98 -8.30
C GLN A 90 0.48 6.74 -7.30
N LYS A 91 -0.73 6.23 -7.05
CA LYS A 91 -1.66 6.84 -6.09
C LYS A 91 -1.10 6.83 -4.68
N PHE A 92 -0.46 5.73 -4.28
CA PHE A 92 0.21 5.65 -2.99
C PHE A 92 1.34 6.66 -2.87
N ASN A 93 2.20 6.80 -3.88
CA ASN A 93 3.28 7.77 -3.85
C ASN A 93 2.74 9.20 -3.76
N GLY A 94 1.71 9.55 -4.54
CA GLY A 94 1.06 10.85 -4.44
C GLY A 94 0.48 11.13 -3.05
N PHE A 95 -0.15 10.13 -2.44
CA PHE A 95 -0.61 10.20 -1.04
C PHE A 95 0.58 10.41 -0.08
N TYR A 96 1.63 9.60 -0.19
CA TYR A 96 2.78 9.64 0.73
C TYR A 96 3.57 10.96 0.64
N ASP A 97 3.71 11.51 -0.56
CA ASP A 97 4.44 12.76 -0.80
C ASP A 97 3.71 13.97 -0.20
N ARG A 98 2.37 13.93 -0.15
CA ARG A 98 1.54 15.03 0.39
C ARG A 98 1.15 14.86 1.85
N ASN A 99 1.30 13.66 2.42
CA ASN A 99 0.76 13.32 3.73
C ASN A 99 1.79 12.64 4.62
N ARG A 100 2.11 13.28 5.74
CA ARG A 100 2.96 12.69 6.77
C ARG A 100 2.24 11.51 7.45
N VAL A 101 2.84 10.33 7.43
CA VAL A 101 2.21 9.12 8.00
C VAL A 101 2.38 9.02 9.52
N VAL A 102 3.57 9.32 10.04
CA VAL A 102 3.94 9.07 11.46
C VAL A 102 4.06 10.37 12.25
N GLY A 103 3.55 10.35 13.49
CA GLY A 103 3.56 11.46 14.44
C GLY A 103 2.43 12.46 14.20
N VAL A 104 1.28 12.00 13.71
CA VAL A 104 0.10 12.82 13.41
C VAL A 104 -1.17 12.16 13.99
N PRO A 105 -2.26 12.92 14.23
CA PRO A 105 -3.51 12.35 14.75
C PRO A 105 -4.11 11.25 13.85
N GLU A 106 -3.92 11.35 12.54
CA GLU A 106 -4.46 10.40 11.55
C GLU A 106 -3.55 9.18 11.31
N GLU A 107 -2.51 8.99 12.12
CA GLU A 107 -1.46 7.97 11.94
C GLU A 107 -2.04 6.57 11.75
N ASP A 108 -3.03 6.17 12.56
CA ASP A 108 -3.61 4.82 12.50
C ASP A 108 -4.27 4.53 11.13
N ILE A 109 -4.99 5.51 10.57
CA ILE A 109 -5.65 5.38 9.27
C ILE A 109 -4.63 5.39 8.14
N ARG A 110 -3.63 6.26 8.23
CA ARG A 110 -2.55 6.34 7.23
C ARG A 110 -1.71 5.07 7.22
N LEU A 111 -1.42 4.50 8.39
CA LEU A 111 -0.74 3.21 8.51
C LEU A 111 -1.58 2.07 7.94
N LEU A 112 -2.90 2.09 8.15
CA LEU A 112 -3.80 1.12 7.53
C LEU A 112 -3.73 1.22 5.99
N LEU A 113 -3.78 2.43 5.43
CA LEU A 113 -3.64 2.63 3.97
C LEU A 113 -2.29 2.12 3.46
N VAL A 114 -1.19 2.41 4.16
CA VAL A 114 0.15 1.92 3.83
C VAL A 114 0.19 0.39 3.84
N ALA A 115 -0.35 -0.25 4.89
CA ALA A 115 -0.36 -1.70 5.04
C ALA A 115 -1.19 -2.38 3.94
N VAL A 116 -2.37 -1.85 3.64
CA VAL A 116 -3.24 -2.36 2.58
C VAL A 116 -2.55 -2.22 1.23
N THR A 117 -1.98 -1.04 0.90
CA THR A 117 -1.22 -0.88 -0.35
C THR A 117 -0.09 -1.89 -0.45
N GLY A 118 0.72 -2.08 0.60
CA GLY A 118 1.80 -3.07 0.60
C GLY A 118 1.31 -4.48 0.33
N LEU A 119 0.18 -4.88 0.91
CA LEU A 119 -0.46 -6.17 0.65
C LEU A 119 -0.91 -6.30 -0.81
N VAL A 120 -1.55 -5.27 -1.37
CA VAL A 120 -2.00 -5.27 -2.78
C VAL A 120 -0.83 -5.47 -3.73
N ILE A 121 0.24 -4.71 -3.54
CA ILE A 121 1.42 -4.79 -4.39
C ILE A 121 2.07 -6.18 -4.26
N LYS A 122 2.21 -6.70 -3.05
CA LYS A 122 2.76 -8.05 -2.82
C LYS A 122 1.94 -9.13 -3.52
N SER A 123 0.62 -9.15 -3.28
CA SER A 123 -0.27 -10.16 -3.87
C SER A 123 -0.30 -10.06 -5.40
N GLY A 124 -0.25 -8.84 -5.95
CA GLY A 124 -0.19 -8.65 -7.39
C GLY A 124 1.12 -9.13 -8.02
N LEU A 125 2.25 -8.87 -7.36
CA LEU A 125 3.56 -9.38 -7.82
C LEU A 125 3.62 -10.91 -7.74
N ASP A 126 3.05 -11.51 -6.69
CA ASP A 126 2.95 -12.96 -6.53
C ASP A 126 2.12 -13.61 -7.65
N ILE A 127 0.98 -13.00 -8.01
CA ILE A 127 0.16 -13.43 -9.17
C ILE A 127 0.96 -13.37 -10.48
N LEU A 128 1.86 -12.39 -10.62
CA LEU A 128 2.72 -12.25 -11.79
C LEU A 128 3.95 -13.17 -11.75
N GLY A 129 4.15 -13.95 -10.68
CA GLY A 129 5.32 -14.80 -10.48
C GLY A 129 6.60 -14.01 -10.18
N ILE A 130 6.47 -12.80 -9.64
CA ILE A 130 7.60 -11.93 -9.31
C ILE A 130 7.81 -11.95 -7.80
N GLU A 131 8.98 -12.43 -7.38
CA GLU A 131 9.36 -12.42 -5.97
C GLU A 131 9.55 -10.99 -5.44
N THR A 132 9.07 -10.75 -4.23
CA THR A 132 9.28 -9.50 -3.52
C THR A 132 10.61 -9.49 -2.80
N VAL A 133 11.29 -8.35 -2.80
CA VAL A 133 12.53 -8.16 -2.07
C VAL A 133 12.29 -7.56 -0.70
N GLU A 134 13.12 -7.95 0.26
CA GLU A 134 13.02 -7.51 1.65
C GLU A 134 13.59 -6.09 1.84
N ARG A 135 14.58 -5.72 1.03
CA ARG A 135 15.27 -4.42 1.02
C ARG A 135 15.72 -4.06 -0.40
N MET A 136 15.72 -2.77 -0.71
CA MET A 136 16.27 -2.15 -1.92
C MET A 136 17.15 -0.97 -1.55
#